data_AF-A0AAD6NJY7-F1
#
_entry.id   AF-A0AAD6NJY7-F1
#
_cell.length_a   1.000
_cell.length_b   1.000
_cell.length_c   1.000
_cell.angle_alpha   90.00
_cell.angle_beta   90.00
_cell.angle_gamma   90.00
#
_symmetry.space_group_name_H-M   'P 1'
#
loop_
_entity.id
_entity.type
_entity.pdbx_description
1 polymer ?
#
loop_
_entity_poly.entity_id
_entity_poly.type
_entity_poly.pdbx_seq_one_letter_code
_entity_poly.pdbx_strand_id
1 'polypeptide(L)'
;MKLFIPILAACLLPLTSAATARYFIQMTGQKGDIFKSTVKGFGSASPARSINITISAAVDAATGIASGKRRYSPIVVSRDMDDYSTGVVSSLVTNEKLKTIKITVQQQAGESK
;
A
#
# COMPACT_ATOMS: atom_id res chain seq x y z
N MET A 1 42.96 -37.23 31.85
CA MET A 1 42.89 -35.92 31.15
C MET A 1 42.27 -36.11 29.79
N LYS A 2 40.98 -35.75 29.63
CA LYS A 2 40.29 -35.44 28.36
C LYS A 2 38.84 -35.08 28.72
N LEU A 3 38.60 -33.78 28.87
CA LEU A 3 37.33 -33.16 29.19
C LEU A 3 36.53 -33.01 27.89
N PHE A 4 35.40 -33.71 27.77
CA PHE A 4 34.55 -33.71 26.58
C PHE A 4 33.39 -32.73 26.81
N ILE A 5 33.48 -31.53 26.23
CA ILE A 5 32.45 -30.48 26.28
C ILE A 5 31.56 -30.68 25.05
N PRO A 6 30.26 -31.02 25.18
CA PRO A 6 29.37 -30.98 24.04
C PRO A 6 29.03 -29.53 23.73
N ILE A 7 29.45 -29.10 22.55
CA ILE A 7 29.12 -27.83 21.91
C ILE A 7 27.61 -27.65 21.95
N LEU A 8 27.19 -26.60 22.65
CA LEU A 8 25.87 -26.03 22.65
C LEU A 8 25.38 -25.88 21.21
N ALA A 9 24.34 -26.64 20.84
CA ALA A 9 23.62 -26.47 19.59
C ALA A 9 23.03 -25.06 19.57
N ALA A 10 23.73 -24.14 18.90
CA ALA A 10 23.20 -22.83 18.57
C ALA A 10 21.99 -23.05 17.65
N CYS A 11 20.80 -22.92 18.23
CA CYS A 11 19.55 -22.89 17.50
C CYS A 11 19.60 -21.67 16.57
N LEU A 12 19.92 -21.93 15.31
CA LEU A 12 19.89 -20.96 14.22
C LEU A 12 18.40 -20.67 13.94
N LEU A 13 17.83 -19.73 14.69
CA LEU A 13 16.49 -19.24 14.41
C LEU A 13 16.49 -18.67 12.98
N PRO A 14 15.58 -19.13 12.09
CA PRO A 14 15.46 -18.51 10.78
C PRO A 14 15.07 -17.05 11.00
N LEU A 15 15.87 -16.13 10.46
CA LEU A 15 15.46 -14.74 10.28
C LEU A 15 14.18 -14.78 9.44
N THR A 16 13.04 -14.53 10.07
CA THR A 16 11.80 -14.25 9.34
C THR A 16 12.10 -13.08 8.40
N SER A 17 12.21 -13.38 7.12
CA SER A 17 12.23 -12.39 6.05
C SER A 17 10.95 -11.57 6.18
N ALA A 18 11.08 -10.29 6.54
CA ALA A 18 9.97 -9.36 6.51
C ALA A 18 9.48 -9.23 5.06
N ALA A 19 8.37 -9.91 4.76
CA ALA A 19 7.71 -9.82 3.47
C ALA A 19 7.36 -8.36 3.19
N THR A 20 8.07 -7.74 2.25
CA THR A 20 7.81 -6.35 1.87
C THR A 20 6.57 -6.33 0.99
N ALA A 21 5.49 -5.71 1.46
CA ALA A 21 4.29 -5.51 0.65
C ALA A 21 4.58 -4.43 -0.41
N ARG A 22 4.30 -4.73 -1.67
CA ARG A 22 4.34 -3.77 -2.77
C ARG A 22 2.93 -3.31 -3.10
N TYR A 23 2.75 -2.00 -3.18
CA TYR A 23 1.47 -1.37 -3.51
C TYR A 23 1.47 -0.92 -4.96
N PHE A 24 0.41 -1.24 -5.69
CA PHE A 24 0.18 -0.79 -7.06
C PHE A 24 -1.16 -0.06 -7.14
N ILE A 25 -1.18 1.04 -7.87
CA ILE A 25 -2.35 1.91 -7.96
C ILE A 25 -2.70 2.17 -9.41
N GLN A 26 -3.96 1.91 -9.74
CA GLN A 26 -4.58 2.25 -11.01
C GLN A 26 -5.59 3.36 -10.77
N MET A 27 -5.55 4.42 -11.59
CA MET A 27 -6.49 5.52 -11.55
C MET A 27 -7.13 5.67 -12.93
N THR A 28 -8.44 5.53 -12.99
CA THR A 28 -9.22 5.70 -14.22
C THR A 28 -10.03 6.99 -14.12
N GLY A 29 -9.68 7.95 -14.96
CA GLY A 29 -10.39 9.21 -15.13
C GLY A 29 -11.60 9.07 -16.04
N GLN A 30 -12.18 10.20 -16.44
CA GLN A 30 -13.31 10.24 -17.37
C GLN A 30 -12.85 9.90 -18.79
N LYS A 31 -11.64 10.33 -19.16
CA LYS A 31 -11.03 10.15 -20.49
C LYS A 31 -10.21 8.88 -20.65
N GLY A 32 -10.12 8.04 -19.62
CA GLY A 32 -9.36 6.78 -19.62
C GLY A 32 -8.42 6.66 -18.43
N ASP A 33 -7.50 5.70 -18.49
CA ASP A 33 -6.49 5.49 -17.45
C ASP A 33 -5.47 6.63 -17.44
N ILE A 34 -5.25 7.18 -16.24
CA ILE A 34 -4.28 8.27 -16.01
C ILE A 34 -2.85 7.71 -16.01
N PHE A 35 -2.69 6.51 -15.46
CA PHE A 35 -1.42 5.81 -15.44
C PHE A 35 -1.31 4.87 -16.64
N LYS A 36 -0.14 4.83 -17.28
CA LYS A 36 0.16 3.89 -18.36
C LYS A 36 1.41 3.09 -18.04
N SER A 37 1.40 2.35 -16.95
CA SER A 37 2.60 1.65 -16.48
C SER A 37 3.08 0.54 -17.42
N THR A 38 4.39 0.32 -17.40
CA THR A 38 5.12 -0.68 -18.18
C THR A 38 5.49 -1.91 -17.33
N VAL A 39 5.01 -1.98 -16.06
CA VAL A 39 5.34 -3.09 -15.16
C VAL A 39 4.63 -4.37 -15.63
N LYS A 40 5.43 -5.39 -15.96
CA LYS A 40 4.96 -6.69 -16.46
C LYS A 40 3.96 -7.32 -15.48
N GLY A 41 2.75 -7.61 -15.96
CA GLY A 41 1.66 -8.18 -15.17
C GLY A 41 0.77 -7.16 -14.44
N PHE A 42 1.12 -5.87 -14.47
CA PHE A 42 0.40 -4.82 -13.74
C PHE A 42 -0.16 -3.68 -14.60
N GLY A 43 0.09 -3.71 -15.92
CA GLY A 43 -0.53 -2.84 -16.91
C GLY A 43 -0.53 -1.37 -16.48
N SER A 44 -1.66 -0.67 -16.61
CA SER A 44 -1.92 0.71 -16.20
C SER A 44 -1.70 1.04 -14.69
N ALA A 45 -1.01 0.21 -13.89
CA ALA A 45 -0.78 0.45 -12.46
C ALA A 45 0.62 1.00 -12.15
N SER A 46 0.70 2.13 -11.46
CA SER A 46 1.97 2.70 -10.99
C SER A 46 2.28 2.27 -9.54
N PRO A 47 3.54 1.98 -9.19
CA PRO A 47 3.93 1.59 -7.84
C PRO A 47 3.74 2.75 -6.84
N ALA A 48 3.30 2.43 -5.63
CA ALA A 48 3.17 3.36 -4.51
C ALA A 48 4.03 2.91 -3.33
N ARG A 49 4.58 3.89 -2.62
CA ARG A 49 5.44 3.68 -1.44
C ARG A 49 4.62 3.45 -0.18
N SER A 50 3.54 4.21 -0.01
CA SER A 50 2.66 4.09 1.14
C SER A 50 1.24 4.50 0.80
N ILE A 51 0.29 3.94 1.55
CA ILE A 51 -1.13 4.22 1.46
C ILE A 51 -1.66 4.43 2.87
N ASN A 52 -2.37 5.53 3.08
CA ASN A 52 -3.09 5.83 4.31
C ASN A 52 -4.59 5.94 4.01
N ILE A 53 -5.38 5.13 4.71
CA ILE A 53 -6.84 5.16 4.67
C ILE A 53 -7.31 5.35 6.10
N THR A 54 -8.02 6.46 6.34
CA THR A 54 -8.56 6.78 7.66
C THR A 54 -10.08 6.89 7.56
N ILE A 55 -10.77 6.10 8.40
CA ILE A 55 -12.22 6.12 8.54
C ILE A 55 -12.50 6.31 10.02
N SER A 56 -13.23 7.37 10.38
CA SER A 56 -13.62 7.65 11.76
C SER A 56 -15.13 7.51 11.93
N ALA A 57 -15.54 6.99 13.08
CA ALA A 57 -16.92 6.99 13.51
C ALA A 57 -17.03 7.89 14.74
N ALA A 58 -18.02 8.77 14.76
CA ALA A 58 -18.30 9.56 15.94
C ALA A 58 -18.90 8.64 17.01
N VAL A 59 -18.38 8.74 18.22
CA VAL A 59 -18.83 7.99 19.40
C VAL A 59 -19.25 9.00 20.45
N ASP A 60 -20.34 8.71 21.14
CA ASP A 60 -20.75 9.50 22.29
C ASP A 60 -19.77 9.29 23.45
N ALA A 61 -19.27 10.38 24.02
CA ALA A 61 -18.19 10.33 25.01
C ALA A 61 -18.61 9.73 26.37
N ALA A 62 -19.90 9.74 26.69
CA ALA A 62 -20.41 9.23 27.97
C ALA A 62 -20.79 7.74 27.89
N THR A 63 -21.33 7.31 26.75
CA THR A 63 -21.88 5.96 26.59
C THR A 63 -21.02 5.03 25.72
N GLY A 64 -20.08 5.58 24.95
CA GLY A 64 -19.28 4.82 23.98
C GLY A 64 -20.11 4.29 22.80
N ILE A 65 -21.38 4.66 22.70
CA ILE A 65 -22.27 4.25 21.61
C ILE A 65 -21.90 5.04 20.36
N ALA A 66 -21.95 4.38 19.19
CA ALA A 66 -21.75 5.04 17.91
C ALA A 66 -22.81 6.14 17.70
N SER A 67 -22.39 7.39 17.80
CA SER A 67 -23.24 8.57 17.70
C SER A 67 -22.89 9.31 16.42
N GLY A 68 -23.46 8.85 15.31
CA GLY A 68 -23.37 9.54 14.02
C GLY A 68 -22.86 8.69 12.85
N LYS A 69 -22.76 9.33 11.68
CA LYS A 69 -22.33 8.71 10.42
C LYS A 69 -20.80 8.55 10.37
N ARG A 70 -20.33 7.54 9.64
CA ARG A 70 -18.90 7.36 9.35
C ARG A 70 -18.37 8.53 8.52
N ARG A 71 -17.20 9.05 8.88
CA ARG A 71 -16.47 10.09 8.16
C ARG A 71 -15.28 9.45 7.45
N TYR A 72 -15.23 9.63 6.14
CA TYR A 72 -14.11 9.19 5.31
C TYR A 72 -13.14 10.35 5.13
N SER A 73 -11.90 10.16 5.57
CA SER A 73 -10.82 11.09 5.26
C SER A 73 -10.30 10.85 3.84
N PRO A 74 -9.65 11.84 3.22
CA PRO A 74 -8.98 11.64 1.93
C PRO A 74 -7.98 10.48 2.01
N ILE A 75 -7.98 9.64 0.97
CA ILE A 75 -6.97 8.58 0.82
C ILE A 75 -5.65 9.25 0.43
N VAL A 76 -4.61 9.04 1.23
CA VAL A 76 -3.29 9.62 0.97
C VAL A 76 -2.39 8.52 0.43
N VAL A 77 -1.82 8.78 -0.74
CA VAL A 77 -0.89 7.88 -1.42
C VAL A 77 0.42 8.61 -1.59
N SER A 78 1.50 8.03 -1.10
CA SER A 78 2.85 8.52 -1.42
C SER A 78 3.47 7.65 -2.49
N ARG A 79 4.00 8.29 -3.51
CA ARG A 79 4.66 7.69 -4.67
C ARG A 79 5.88 8.52 -5.02
N ASP A 80 6.82 7.92 -5.73
CA ASP A 80 7.91 8.67 -6.34
C ASP A 80 7.39 9.41 -7.58
N MET A 81 8.10 10.47 -7.97
CA MET A 81 7.78 11.22 -9.17
C MET A 81 8.10 10.35 -10.40
N ASP A 82 7.12 10.12 -11.26
CA ASP A 82 7.29 9.45 -12.55
C ASP A 82 6.64 10.26 -13.68
N ASP A 83 6.76 9.76 -14.91
CA ASP A 83 6.22 10.43 -16.11
C ASP A 83 4.70 10.65 -16.03
N TYR A 84 3.98 9.86 -15.25
CA TYR A 84 2.52 9.92 -15.11
C TYR A 84 2.05 10.87 -14.01
N SER A 85 2.95 11.41 -13.18
CA SER A 85 2.60 12.43 -12.17
C SER A 85 1.96 13.67 -12.80
N THR A 86 2.36 14.02 -14.02
CA THR A 86 1.76 15.12 -14.80
C THR A 86 0.27 14.89 -15.06
N GLY A 87 -0.12 13.64 -15.35
CA GLY A 87 -1.51 13.24 -15.52
C GLY A 87 -2.33 13.47 -14.25
N VAL A 88 -1.80 13.09 -13.08
CA VAL A 88 -2.46 13.31 -11.78
C VAL A 88 -2.64 14.79 -11.48
N VAL A 89 -1.61 15.61 -11.73
CA VAL A 89 -1.69 17.07 -11.54
C VAL A 89 -2.68 17.69 -12.52
N SER A 90 -2.75 17.22 -13.77
CA SER A 90 -3.71 17.72 -14.75
C SER A 90 -5.16 17.44 -14.34
N SER A 91 -5.44 16.24 -13.82
CA SER A 91 -6.76 15.89 -13.28
C SER A 91 -7.12 16.68 -12.02
N LEU A 92 -6.12 17.06 -11.21
CA LEU A 92 -6.33 17.94 -10.05
C LEU A 92 -6.69 19.37 -10.49
N VAL A 93 -5.92 19.96 -11.41
CA VAL A 93 -6.14 21.33 -11.90
C VAL A 93 -7.47 21.46 -12.64
N THR A 94 -7.87 20.42 -13.37
CA THR A 94 -9.14 20.39 -14.10
C THR A 94 -10.34 19.97 -13.24
N ASN A 95 -10.12 19.66 -11.95
CA ASN A 95 -11.14 19.12 -11.04
C ASN A 95 -11.89 17.92 -11.66
N GLU A 96 -11.12 17.04 -12.32
CA GLU A 96 -11.67 15.86 -12.96
C GLU A 96 -12.11 14.84 -11.90
N LYS A 97 -13.38 14.42 -11.97
CA LYS A 97 -13.87 13.32 -11.13
C LYS A 97 -13.33 11.98 -11.63
N LEU A 98 -12.59 11.28 -10.78
CA LEU A 98 -12.08 9.94 -11.05
C LEU A 98 -13.22 8.92 -10.94
N LYS A 99 -13.32 8.01 -11.90
CA LYS A 99 -14.34 6.95 -11.90
C LYS A 99 -13.96 5.81 -10.97
N THR A 100 -12.70 5.42 -10.97
CA THR A 100 -12.24 4.27 -10.20
C THR A 100 -10.78 4.43 -9.79
N ILE A 101 -10.50 4.06 -8.55
CA ILE A 101 -9.14 3.91 -8.02
C ILE A 101 -9.02 2.47 -7.54
N LYS A 102 -8.13 1.67 -8.16
CA LYS A 102 -7.85 0.30 -7.74
C LYS A 102 -6.49 0.25 -7.06
N ILE A 103 -6.47 -0.28 -5.85
CA ILE A 103 -5.26 -0.50 -5.08
C ILE A 103 -5.04 -2.01 -5.02
N THR A 104 -3.92 -2.47 -5.55
CA THR A 104 -3.50 -3.87 -5.49
C THR A 104 -2.31 -4.00 -4.56
N VAL A 105 -2.46 -4.82 -3.52
CA VAL A 105 -1.38 -5.16 -2.60
C VAL A 105 -0.83 -6.51 -3.00
N GLN A 106 0.47 -6.58 -3.29
CA GLN A 106 1.17 -7.84 -3.41
C GLN A 106 2.11 -8.01 -2.22
N GLN A 107 1.90 -9.08 -1.47
CA GLN A 107 2.88 -9.55 -0.51
C GLN A 107 3.98 -10.25 -1.31
N GLN A 108 5.22 -9.78 -1.23
CA GLN A 108 6.34 -10.58 -1.73
C GLN A 108 6.47 -11.78 -0.80
N ALA A 109 5.98 -12.94 -1.25
CA ALA A 109 6.44 -14.20 -0.70
C ALA A 109 7.95 -14.23 -0.94
N GLY A 110 8.74 -14.36 0.13
CA GLY A 110 10.18 -14.48 0.00
C GLY A 110 10.48 -15.68 -0.88
N GLU A 111 10.90 -15.45 -2.12
CA GLU A 111 11.57 -16.48 -2.90
C GLU A 111 12.90 -16.73 -2.23
N SER A 112 12.90 -17.73 -1.34
CA SER A 112 14.08 -18.45 -0.90
C SER A 112 14.75 -19.05 -2.14
N LYS A 113 15.71 -18.34 -2.72
CA LYS A 113 16.75 -18.94 -3.55
C LYS A 113 17.98 -19.21 -2.71
#